data_AF-A0A841ABI1-F1
#
_entry.id   AF-A0A841ABI1-F1
#
_cell.length_a   1.000
_cell.length_b   1.000
_cell.length_c   1.000
_cell.angle_alpha   90.00
_cell.angle_beta   90.00
_cell.angle_gamma   90.00
#
_symmetry.space_group_name_H-M   'P 1'
#
loop_
_entity.id
_entity.type
_entity.pdbx_description
1 polymer ?
#
loop_
_entity_poly.entity_id
_entity_poly.type
_entity_poly.pdbx_seq_one_letter_code
_entity_poly.pdbx_strand_id
1 'polypeptide(L)'
;MSGNRTRHRLQLPRDTDPADVLTMVRNVRPGAEADEDGAIDLGDDARLVPDRSPRGAGRWTLDTPQDREDPLPEGMTDSHGYGRAFEDGIPFGVERRALDLVWALGRRLYGAVVTDGHVRLEPHPFHVRDLTVTSPHALAPESLAQLIAPLEPEAELDAVPEGAERTGYSLSAPLPGGDVLELRVGRTVRPMALTALGWLDDAVDYQLVHVPADEEEDAIEVPDLDTSARWEEAYRRIGRIAEALVETVGGYVTDPDGFLVDPADLG
;
A
#
# COMPACT_ATOMS: atom_id res chain seq x y z
N MET A 1 -14.23 -29.90 6.17
CA MET A 1 -14.21 -30.37 4.78
C MET A 1 -13.04 -29.67 4.13
N SER A 2 -12.06 -30.39 3.58
CA SER A 2 -10.92 -29.75 2.92
C SER A 2 -11.47 -29.04 1.69
N GLY A 3 -11.54 -27.70 1.72
CA GLY A 3 -11.96 -26.89 0.57
C GLY A 3 -11.02 -27.11 -0.61
N ASN A 4 -11.50 -26.81 -1.83
CA ASN A 4 -10.62 -26.79 -2.99
C ASN A 4 -9.48 -25.80 -2.71
N ARG A 5 -8.26 -26.11 -3.14
CA ARG A 5 -7.10 -25.23 -2.96
C ARG A 5 -6.65 -24.70 -4.30
N THR A 6 -6.09 -23.50 -4.29
CA THR A 6 -5.52 -22.88 -5.47
C THR A 6 -4.12 -22.36 -5.21
N ARG A 7 -3.33 -22.23 -6.28
CA ARG A 7 -1.92 -21.85 -6.23
C ARG A 7 -1.64 -20.72 -7.20
N HIS A 8 -1.34 -19.57 -6.62
CA HIS A 8 -0.81 -18.42 -7.34
C HIS A 8 0.70 -18.34 -7.13
N ARG A 9 1.39 -17.53 -7.92
CA ARG A 9 2.83 -17.37 -7.81
C ARG A 9 3.24 -15.91 -7.77
N LEU A 10 3.83 -15.49 -6.66
CA LEU A 10 4.56 -14.25 -6.56
C LEU A 10 5.96 -14.43 -7.17
N GLN A 11 6.34 -13.52 -8.06
CA GLN A 11 7.63 -13.48 -8.73
C GLN A 11 8.33 -12.17 -8.42
N LEU A 12 9.34 -12.24 -7.58
CA LEU A 12 10.18 -11.12 -7.16
C LEU A 12 11.52 -11.16 -7.91
N PRO A 13 12.30 -10.06 -7.89
CA PRO A 13 13.70 -10.06 -8.27
C PRO A 13 14.47 -11.23 -7.63
N ARG A 14 15.45 -11.77 -8.36
CA ARG A 14 16.17 -13.00 -7.93
C ARG A 14 17.04 -12.78 -6.69
N ASP A 15 17.39 -11.54 -6.42
CA ASP A 15 18.22 -11.05 -5.33
C ASP A 15 17.41 -10.57 -4.12
N THR A 16 16.07 -10.60 -4.16
CA THR A 16 15.24 -10.32 -3.00
C THR A 16 15.52 -11.31 -1.87
N ASP A 17 15.88 -10.78 -0.69
CA ASP A 17 16.12 -11.60 0.50
C ASP A 17 14.77 -12.15 1.01
N PRO A 18 14.63 -13.48 1.23
CA PRO A 18 13.44 -14.03 1.87
C PRO A 18 13.10 -13.42 3.24
N ALA A 19 14.10 -12.89 3.96
CA ALA A 19 13.89 -12.18 5.21
C ALA A 19 13.12 -10.87 5.02
N ASP A 20 13.29 -10.19 3.88
CA ASP A 20 12.55 -8.96 3.56
C ASP A 20 11.07 -9.27 3.33
N VAL A 21 10.79 -10.37 2.61
CA VAL A 21 9.41 -10.85 2.39
C VAL A 21 8.73 -11.16 3.73
N LEU A 22 9.40 -11.88 4.63
CA LEU A 22 8.86 -12.16 5.97
C LEU A 22 8.66 -10.88 6.79
N THR A 23 9.59 -9.94 6.72
CA THR A 23 9.49 -8.64 7.41
C THR A 23 8.27 -7.86 6.92
N MET A 24 8.05 -7.79 5.61
CA MET A 24 6.87 -7.14 5.04
C MET A 24 5.56 -7.85 5.44
N VAL A 25 5.52 -9.19 5.38
CA VAL A 25 4.33 -9.94 5.84
C VAL A 25 4.03 -9.63 7.31
N ARG A 26 5.04 -9.49 8.16
CA ARG A 26 4.86 -9.16 9.59
C ARG A 26 4.26 -7.79 9.85
N ASN A 27 4.39 -6.83 8.94
CA ASN A 27 3.73 -5.54 9.07
C ASN A 27 2.20 -5.69 9.10
N VAL A 28 1.64 -6.64 8.36
CA VAL A 28 0.18 -6.88 8.28
C VAL A 28 -0.27 -8.13 9.04
N ARG A 29 0.67 -9.01 9.38
CA ARG A 29 0.48 -10.25 10.15
C ARG A 29 1.61 -10.38 11.18
N PRO A 30 1.57 -9.65 12.31
CA PRO A 30 2.68 -9.63 13.27
C PRO A 30 3.10 -11.00 13.82
N GLY A 31 2.17 -11.95 13.88
CA GLY A 31 2.42 -13.33 14.30
C GLY A 31 2.94 -14.26 13.21
N ALA A 32 3.20 -13.78 11.98
CA ALA A 32 3.69 -14.61 10.90
C ALA A 32 5.10 -15.13 11.19
N GLU A 33 5.29 -16.43 10.98
CA GLU A 33 6.56 -17.13 11.14
C GLU A 33 6.87 -17.92 9.87
N ALA A 34 8.17 -18.04 9.56
CA ALA A 34 8.66 -18.95 8.54
C ALA A 34 9.03 -20.28 9.19
N ASP A 35 8.62 -21.39 8.59
CA ASP A 35 9.03 -22.73 9.02
C ASP A 35 10.48 -23.08 8.60
N GLU A 36 10.92 -24.31 8.88
CA GLU A 36 12.26 -24.81 8.51
C GLU A 36 12.51 -24.81 7.00
N ASP A 37 11.44 -24.84 6.19
CA ASP A 37 11.50 -24.77 4.73
C ASP A 37 11.39 -23.34 4.19
N GLY A 38 11.23 -22.36 5.08
CA GLY A 38 11.05 -20.95 4.74
C GLY A 38 9.64 -20.60 4.30
N ALA A 39 8.68 -21.52 4.42
CA ALA A 39 7.29 -21.23 4.10
C ALA A 39 6.66 -20.38 5.20
N ILE A 40 6.05 -19.27 4.80
CA ILE A 40 5.46 -18.29 5.71
C ILE A 40 3.97 -18.60 5.87
N ASP A 41 3.52 -18.75 7.11
CA ASP A 41 2.09 -18.86 7.42
C ASP A 41 1.43 -17.47 7.36
N LEU A 42 0.39 -17.34 6.56
CA LEU A 42 -0.38 -16.10 6.38
C LEU A 42 -1.67 -16.08 7.22
N GLY A 43 -1.99 -17.18 7.91
CA GLY A 43 -3.27 -17.43 8.56
C GLY A 43 -4.34 -17.92 7.59
N ASP A 44 -5.53 -18.25 8.10
CA ASP A 44 -6.69 -18.68 7.31
C ASP A 44 -6.41 -19.85 6.32
N ASP A 45 -5.54 -20.80 6.70
CA ASP A 45 -5.06 -21.91 5.84
C ASP A 45 -4.30 -21.47 4.55
N ALA A 46 -3.85 -20.21 4.48
CA ALA A 46 -3.05 -19.65 3.42
C ALA A 46 -1.56 -19.60 3.78
N ARG A 47 -0.69 -19.94 2.82
CA ARG A 47 0.77 -19.99 3.03
C ARG A 47 1.52 -19.46 1.82
N LEU A 48 2.65 -18.81 2.05
CA LEU A 48 3.59 -18.38 1.01
C LEU A 48 4.83 -19.28 1.04
N VAL A 49 4.99 -20.13 0.03
CA VAL A 49 6.01 -21.19 -0.02
C VAL A 49 7.12 -20.82 -1.00
N PRO A 50 8.39 -20.68 -0.59
CA PRO A 50 9.47 -20.33 -1.49
C PRO A 50 9.83 -21.48 -2.43
N ASP A 51 10.15 -21.17 -3.69
CA ASP A 51 10.77 -22.13 -4.62
C ASP A 51 12.27 -22.26 -4.31
N ARG A 52 12.62 -23.30 -3.56
CA ARG A 52 14.00 -23.58 -3.12
C ARG A 52 14.91 -24.13 -4.22
N SER A 53 14.40 -24.31 -5.45
CA SER A 53 15.23 -24.79 -6.54
C SER A 53 16.27 -23.72 -6.95
N PRO A 54 17.42 -24.09 -7.53
CA PRO A 54 18.41 -23.11 -8.01
C PRO A 54 17.87 -22.09 -9.02
N ARG A 55 16.79 -22.44 -9.72
CA ARG A 55 16.12 -21.55 -10.68
C ARG A 55 14.96 -20.76 -10.04
N GLY A 56 14.57 -21.13 -8.83
CA GLY A 56 13.44 -20.64 -8.07
C GLY A 56 13.66 -19.37 -7.28
N ALA A 57 14.89 -18.84 -7.21
CA ALA A 57 15.19 -17.59 -6.50
C ALA A 57 14.20 -16.47 -6.89
N GLY A 58 13.64 -15.80 -5.87
CA GLY A 58 12.60 -14.77 -5.99
C GLY A 58 11.18 -15.31 -6.23
N ARG A 59 10.97 -16.62 -6.41
CA ARG A 59 9.63 -17.20 -6.67
C ARG A 59 9.03 -17.77 -5.41
N TRP A 60 7.76 -17.45 -5.19
CA TRP A 60 6.97 -17.96 -4.09
C TRP A 60 5.62 -18.45 -4.60
N THR A 61 5.16 -19.58 -4.09
CA THR A 61 3.81 -20.09 -4.34
C THR A 61 2.91 -19.64 -3.21
N LEU A 62 1.87 -18.87 -3.52
CA LEU A 62 0.76 -18.66 -2.62
C LEU A 62 -0.17 -19.87 -2.72
N ASP A 63 -0.23 -20.69 -1.68
CA ASP A 63 -1.16 -21.82 -1.56
C ASP A 63 -2.26 -21.44 -0.56
N THR A 64 -3.50 -21.37 -1.03
CA THR A 64 -4.64 -20.82 -0.26
C THR A 64 -5.92 -21.59 -0.58
N PRO A 65 -6.91 -21.64 0.34
CA PRO A 65 -8.25 -22.09 -0.02
C PRO A 65 -8.78 -21.29 -1.22
N GLN A 66 -9.38 -21.99 -2.18
CA GLN A 66 -10.07 -21.34 -3.28
C GLN A 66 -11.42 -20.83 -2.78
N ASP A 67 -11.66 -19.55 -2.99
CA ASP A 67 -12.87 -18.84 -2.57
C ASP A 67 -13.22 -17.81 -3.65
N ARG A 68 -14.28 -18.11 -4.42
CA ARG A 68 -14.67 -17.35 -5.62
C ARG A 68 -16.13 -16.94 -5.52
N GLU A 69 -16.41 -15.71 -5.94
CA GLU A 69 -17.78 -15.23 -6.17
C GLU A 69 -18.07 -15.13 -7.68
N ASP A 70 -19.26 -14.62 -8.01
CA ASP A 70 -19.64 -14.33 -9.39
C ASP A 70 -18.59 -13.42 -10.07
N PRO A 71 -18.45 -13.50 -11.40
CA PRO A 71 -17.56 -12.63 -12.15
C PRO A 71 -17.80 -11.15 -11.85
N LEU A 72 -16.74 -10.34 -12.03
CA LEU A 72 -16.83 -8.90 -11.85
C LEU A 72 -17.91 -8.33 -12.78
N PRO A 73 -18.91 -7.58 -12.25
CA PRO A 73 -19.91 -6.94 -13.10
C PRO A 73 -19.28 -5.97 -14.10
N GLU A 74 -19.86 -5.90 -15.31
CA GLU A 74 -19.43 -4.94 -16.33
C GLU A 74 -19.47 -3.50 -15.79
N GLY A 75 -18.40 -2.73 -16.04
CA GLY A 75 -18.29 -1.33 -15.64
C GLY A 75 -17.83 -1.11 -14.19
N MET A 76 -17.54 -2.16 -13.43
CA MET A 76 -16.91 -2.03 -12.10
C MET A 76 -15.40 -1.81 -12.24
N THR A 77 -14.85 -0.95 -11.39
CA THR A 77 -13.41 -0.65 -11.33
C THR A 77 -12.61 -1.84 -10.85
N ASP A 78 -11.45 -2.07 -11.46
CA ASP A 78 -10.54 -3.17 -11.11
C ASP A 78 -9.09 -2.78 -11.37
N SER A 79 -8.53 -2.09 -10.40
CA SER A 79 -7.14 -1.63 -10.47
C SER A 79 -6.11 -2.75 -10.29
N HIS A 80 -6.53 -3.92 -9.77
CA HIS A 80 -5.63 -5.08 -9.59
C HIS A 80 -5.61 -6.00 -10.82
N GLY A 81 -6.55 -5.85 -11.76
CA GLY A 81 -6.68 -6.69 -12.95
C GLY A 81 -7.33 -8.05 -12.71
N TYR A 82 -8.05 -8.22 -11.59
CA TYR A 82 -8.69 -9.48 -11.24
C TYR A 82 -9.87 -9.87 -12.12
N GLY A 83 -10.69 -8.92 -12.59
CA GLY A 83 -11.76 -9.19 -13.54
C GLY A 83 -11.23 -9.81 -14.83
N ARG A 84 -10.07 -9.34 -15.30
CA ARG A 84 -9.35 -9.91 -16.46
C ARG A 84 -8.70 -11.26 -16.13
N ALA A 85 -8.14 -11.40 -14.93
CA ALA A 85 -7.38 -12.59 -14.55
C ALA A 85 -8.23 -13.78 -14.05
N PHE A 86 -9.49 -13.51 -13.70
CA PHE A 86 -10.43 -14.46 -13.11
C PHE A 86 -11.82 -14.35 -13.77
N GLU A 87 -11.88 -14.61 -15.08
CA GLU A 87 -13.08 -14.45 -15.91
C GLU A 87 -14.32 -15.23 -15.43
N ASP A 88 -14.10 -16.42 -14.86
CA ASP A 88 -15.17 -17.34 -14.41
C ASP A 88 -15.65 -17.07 -12.97
N GLY A 89 -15.01 -16.15 -12.25
CA GLY A 89 -15.36 -15.81 -10.87
C GLY A 89 -14.20 -15.21 -10.10
N ILE A 90 -14.41 -14.04 -9.50
CA ILE A 90 -13.34 -13.28 -8.85
C ILE A 90 -12.97 -13.86 -7.49
N PRO A 91 -11.70 -13.73 -7.06
CA PRO A 91 -11.29 -14.09 -5.71
C PRO A 91 -12.10 -13.31 -4.68
N PHE A 92 -12.55 -14.01 -3.65
CA PHE A 92 -13.26 -13.46 -2.51
C PHE A 92 -12.66 -13.97 -1.19
N GLY A 93 -13.12 -13.42 -0.06
CA GLY A 93 -12.83 -13.94 1.27
C GLY A 93 -11.34 -14.13 1.55
N VAL A 94 -10.95 -15.35 1.92
CA VAL A 94 -9.56 -15.69 2.24
C VAL A 94 -8.66 -15.57 1.02
N GLU A 95 -9.13 -16.04 -0.13
CA GLU A 95 -8.35 -16.00 -1.36
C GLU A 95 -8.03 -14.57 -1.77
N ARG A 96 -9.03 -13.68 -1.73
CA ARG A 96 -8.87 -12.25 -2.06
C ARG A 96 -7.85 -11.59 -1.16
N ARG A 97 -7.98 -11.74 0.16
CA ARG A 97 -7.04 -11.14 1.13
C ARG A 97 -5.60 -11.63 0.91
N ALA A 98 -5.42 -12.90 0.59
CA ALA A 98 -4.11 -13.46 0.32
C ALA A 98 -3.52 -12.97 -1.02
N LEU A 99 -4.37 -12.82 -2.05
CA LEU A 99 -3.99 -12.26 -3.35
C LEU A 99 -3.65 -10.77 -3.26
N ASP A 100 -4.43 -9.98 -2.52
CA ASP A 100 -4.15 -8.56 -2.29
C ASP A 100 -2.80 -8.39 -1.57
N LEU A 101 -2.50 -9.25 -0.57
CA LEU A 101 -1.20 -9.25 0.10
C LEU A 101 -0.04 -9.52 -0.87
N VAL A 102 -0.11 -10.58 -1.70
CA VAL A 102 0.99 -10.86 -2.65
C VAL A 102 1.05 -9.85 -3.79
N TRP A 103 -0.06 -9.22 -4.16
CA TRP A 103 -0.09 -8.11 -5.11
C TRP A 103 0.66 -6.91 -4.53
N ALA A 104 0.38 -6.53 -3.28
CA ALA A 104 1.06 -5.45 -2.59
C ALA A 104 2.57 -5.73 -2.37
N LEU A 105 2.93 -6.96 -2.02
CA LEU A 105 4.33 -7.40 -2.00
C LEU A 105 4.99 -7.28 -3.38
N GLY A 106 4.29 -7.69 -4.43
CA GLY A 106 4.73 -7.54 -5.81
C GLY A 106 4.99 -6.08 -6.16
N ARG A 107 4.07 -5.17 -5.81
CA ARG A 107 4.23 -3.73 -6.02
C ARG A 107 5.47 -3.16 -5.34
N ARG A 108 5.63 -3.46 -4.05
CA ARG A 108 6.72 -2.91 -3.21
C ARG A 108 8.09 -3.50 -3.50
N LEU A 109 8.14 -4.76 -3.91
CA LEU A 109 9.38 -5.48 -4.19
C LEU A 109 9.63 -5.60 -5.70
N TYR A 110 8.98 -4.76 -6.53
CA TYR A 110 9.17 -4.68 -7.98
C TYR A 110 9.00 -6.05 -8.69
N GLY A 111 8.02 -6.82 -8.23
CA GLY A 111 7.66 -8.13 -8.71
C GLY A 111 6.31 -8.17 -9.46
N ALA A 112 5.79 -9.38 -9.61
CA ALA A 112 4.55 -9.67 -10.30
C ALA A 112 3.84 -10.87 -9.69
N VAL A 113 2.54 -10.99 -9.93
CA VAL A 113 1.74 -12.16 -9.52
C VAL A 113 1.29 -12.91 -10.77
N VAL A 114 1.46 -14.23 -10.77
CA VAL A 114 0.93 -15.12 -11.80
C VAL A 114 -0.19 -15.94 -11.16
N THR A 115 -1.41 -15.79 -11.66
CA THR A 115 -2.57 -16.49 -11.10
C THR A 115 -2.54 -18.00 -11.38
N ASP A 116 -3.41 -18.75 -10.71
CA ASP A 116 -3.69 -20.15 -10.98
C ASP A 116 -4.13 -20.41 -12.43
N GLY A 117 -4.84 -19.46 -13.03
CA GLY A 117 -5.18 -19.40 -14.46
C GLY A 117 -4.02 -18.97 -15.38
N HIS A 118 -2.81 -18.82 -14.85
CA HIS A 118 -1.59 -18.40 -15.57
C HIS A 118 -1.63 -16.98 -16.15
N VAL A 119 -2.56 -16.14 -15.70
CA VAL A 119 -2.59 -14.73 -16.06
C VAL A 119 -1.56 -13.98 -15.22
N ARG A 120 -0.79 -13.10 -15.86
CA ARG A 120 0.20 -12.26 -15.18
C ARG A 120 -0.41 -10.91 -14.83
N LEU A 121 -0.22 -10.52 -13.57
CA LEU A 121 -0.52 -9.21 -13.00
C LEU A 121 0.82 -8.55 -12.68
N GLU A 122 1.01 -7.32 -13.15
CA GLU A 122 2.24 -6.54 -12.94
C GLU A 122 1.88 -5.27 -12.17
N PRO A 123 1.84 -5.33 -10.82
CA PRO A 123 1.54 -4.15 -10.01
C PRO A 123 2.54 -3.04 -10.30
N HIS A 124 2.06 -1.88 -10.75
CA HIS A 124 2.93 -0.74 -10.99
C HIS A 124 3.39 -0.16 -9.66
N PRO A 125 4.71 0.07 -9.42
CA PRO A 125 5.24 0.43 -8.10
C PRO A 125 4.61 1.72 -7.53
N PHE A 126 4.31 2.68 -8.42
CA PHE A 126 3.72 3.97 -8.07
C PHE A 126 2.20 4.02 -8.21
N HIS A 127 1.51 2.89 -8.39
CA HIS A 127 0.03 2.91 -8.47
C HIS A 127 -0.61 3.34 -7.15
N VAL A 128 -0.07 2.87 -6.02
CA VAL A 128 -0.44 3.33 -4.68
C VAL A 128 0.62 4.32 -4.21
N ARG A 129 0.24 5.59 -4.12
CA ARG A 129 1.17 6.71 -3.88
C ARG A 129 1.05 7.29 -2.47
N ASP A 130 -0.12 7.11 -1.87
CA ASP A 130 -0.47 7.68 -0.59
C ASP A 130 0.42 7.15 0.52
N LEU A 131 0.67 7.97 1.52
CA LEU A 131 1.41 7.61 2.73
C LEU A 131 0.72 8.18 3.95
N THR A 132 0.90 7.53 5.09
CA THR A 132 0.49 8.05 6.39
C THR A 132 1.68 8.10 7.32
N VAL A 133 1.97 9.28 7.86
CA VAL A 133 2.92 9.44 8.96
C VAL A 133 2.14 9.41 10.27
N THR A 134 2.33 8.36 11.07
CA THR A 134 1.74 8.25 12.42
C THR A 134 2.76 8.73 13.44
N SER A 135 2.42 9.77 14.20
CA SER A 135 3.35 10.47 15.09
C SER A 135 2.75 10.68 16.49
N PRO A 136 3.57 10.66 17.56
CA PRO A 136 3.14 11.09 18.89
C PRO A 136 2.99 12.61 19.03
N HIS A 137 3.31 13.39 17.98
CA HIS A 137 3.39 14.85 18.05
C HIS A 137 2.53 15.52 16.98
N ALA A 138 1.48 16.21 17.43
CA ALA A 138 0.63 17.03 16.59
C ALA A 138 1.20 18.45 16.43
N LEU A 139 1.35 18.88 15.18
CA LEU A 139 1.65 20.27 14.84
C LEU A 139 0.37 21.11 14.93
N ALA A 140 0.55 22.40 15.20
CA ALA A 140 -0.50 23.36 14.94
C ALA A 140 -0.64 23.58 13.42
N PRO A 141 -1.82 23.93 12.90
CA PRO A 141 -2.03 24.16 11.47
C PRO A 141 -1.02 25.14 10.85
N GLU A 142 -0.74 26.25 11.53
CA GLU A 142 0.17 27.27 11.04
C GLU A 142 1.63 26.79 11.03
N SER A 143 2.00 25.94 11.99
CA SER A 143 3.33 25.32 12.02
C SER A 143 3.48 24.29 10.89
N LEU A 144 2.42 23.54 10.59
CA LEU A 144 2.42 22.64 9.44
C LEU A 144 2.57 23.42 8.13
N ALA A 145 1.78 24.48 7.94
CA ALA A 145 1.89 25.33 6.75
C ALA A 145 3.31 25.90 6.57
N GLN A 146 3.95 26.33 7.67
CA GLN A 146 5.34 26.80 7.63
C GLN A 146 6.33 25.70 7.26
N LEU A 147 6.11 24.46 7.73
CA LEU A 147 6.94 23.30 7.37
C LEU A 147 6.79 22.93 5.89
N ILE A 148 5.57 22.99 5.35
CA ILE A 148 5.26 22.58 3.98
C ILE A 148 5.62 23.65 2.94
N ALA A 149 5.51 24.94 3.27
CA ALA A 149 5.72 26.04 2.33
C ALA A 149 7.03 26.00 1.51
N PRO A 150 8.18 25.55 2.04
CA PRO A 150 9.40 25.38 1.24
C PRO A 150 9.34 24.24 0.21
N LEU A 151 8.52 23.21 0.45
CA LEU A 151 8.38 22.04 -0.42
C LEU A 151 7.27 22.24 -1.46
N GLU A 152 6.13 22.76 -1.03
CA GLU A 152 4.95 23.03 -1.85
C GLU A 152 4.50 24.49 -1.62
N PRO A 153 5.08 25.47 -2.35
CA PRO A 153 4.82 26.90 -2.12
C PRO A 153 3.39 27.35 -2.42
N GLU A 154 2.66 26.58 -3.21
CA GLU A 154 1.26 26.81 -3.57
C GLU A 154 0.29 26.10 -2.62
N ALA A 155 0.79 25.47 -1.56
CA ALA A 155 -0.02 24.84 -0.54
C ALA A 155 -0.85 25.86 0.26
N GLU A 156 -2.13 25.54 0.47
CA GLU A 156 -3.04 26.35 1.26
C GLU A 156 -3.64 25.52 2.41
N LEU A 157 -3.77 26.13 3.59
CA LEU A 157 -4.54 25.52 4.68
C LEU A 157 -6.02 25.59 4.35
N ASP A 158 -6.69 24.44 4.40
CA ASP A 158 -8.12 24.37 4.16
C ASP A 158 -8.88 24.94 5.36
N ALA A 159 -10.06 25.53 5.09
CA ALA A 159 -10.91 26.03 6.15
C ALA A 159 -11.38 24.88 7.05
N VAL A 160 -11.01 24.90 8.33
CA VAL A 160 -11.48 23.93 9.32
C VAL A 160 -13.00 24.08 9.48
N PRO A 161 -13.82 23.05 9.18
CA PRO A 161 -15.26 23.14 9.32
C PRO A 161 -15.68 23.46 10.76
N GLU A 162 -16.67 24.33 10.94
CA GLU A 162 -17.21 24.64 12.26
C GLU A 162 -17.75 23.36 12.93
N GLY A 163 -17.14 22.95 14.05
CA GLY A 163 -17.54 21.77 14.83
C GLY A 163 -16.69 20.51 14.61
N ALA A 164 -15.63 20.57 13.79
CA ALA A 164 -14.65 19.50 13.72
C ALA A 164 -13.99 19.24 15.09
N GLU A 165 -13.68 17.98 15.40
CA GLU A 165 -12.83 17.67 16.56
C GLU A 165 -11.56 18.49 16.48
N ARG A 166 -11.09 19.03 17.61
CA ARG A 166 -10.03 20.05 17.75
C ARG A 166 -8.66 19.72 17.11
N THR A 167 -8.53 18.57 16.46
CA THR A 167 -7.33 18.03 15.82
C THR A 167 -7.49 17.78 14.32
N GLY A 168 -8.67 18.02 13.72
CA GLY A 168 -8.92 17.79 12.30
C GLY A 168 -8.66 19.04 11.46
N TYR A 169 -7.62 19.04 10.64
CA TYR A 169 -7.36 20.09 9.66
C TYR A 169 -6.64 19.51 8.44
N SER A 170 -6.66 20.22 7.32
CA SER A 170 -5.98 19.79 6.11
C SER A 170 -5.27 20.94 5.41
N LEU A 171 -4.36 20.56 4.53
CA LEU A 171 -3.65 21.44 3.62
C LEU A 171 -3.73 20.81 2.23
N SER A 172 -4.03 21.62 1.23
CA SER A 172 -4.11 21.20 -0.16
C SER A 172 -3.04 21.90 -0.98
N ALA A 173 -2.32 21.15 -1.83
CA ALA A 173 -1.33 21.70 -2.75
C ALA A 173 -1.67 21.28 -4.20
N PRO A 174 -1.81 22.23 -5.13
CA PRO A 174 -2.08 21.88 -6.53
C PRO A 174 -0.89 21.19 -7.17
N LEU A 175 -1.17 20.21 -8.01
CA LEU A 175 -0.20 19.50 -8.83
C LEU A 175 -0.43 19.80 -10.32
N PRO A 176 0.59 19.62 -11.18
CA PRO A 176 0.41 19.75 -12.63
C PRO A 176 -0.70 18.82 -13.14
N GLY A 177 -1.48 19.29 -14.12
CA GLY A 177 -2.57 18.50 -14.70
C GLY A 177 -3.92 18.65 -13.99
N GLY A 178 -3.97 19.36 -12.86
CA GLY A 178 -5.20 19.58 -12.09
C GLY A 178 -5.36 18.63 -10.90
N ASP A 179 -4.42 17.70 -10.72
CA ASP A 179 -4.34 16.84 -9.55
C ASP A 179 -4.09 17.68 -8.29
N VAL A 180 -4.40 17.13 -7.12
CA VAL A 180 -4.22 17.78 -5.83
C VAL A 180 -3.51 16.83 -4.88
N LEU A 181 -2.51 17.33 -4.15
CA LEU A 181 -1.98 16.66 -2.98
C LEU A 181 -2.72 17.18 -1.75
N GLU A 182 -3.42 16.29 -1.05
CA GLU A 182 -4.07 16.60 0.22
C GLU A 182 -3.27 16.03 1.39
N LEU A 183 -2.96 16.89 2.36
CA LEU A 183 -2.40 16.52 3.64
C LEU A 183 -3.48 16.65 4.71
N ARG A 184 -4.04 15.52 5.13
CA ARG A 184 -5.11 15.45 6.13
C ARG A 184 -4.52 15.09 7.49
N VAL A 185 -4.78 15.90 8.50
CA VAL A 185 -4.30 15.70 9.87
C VAL A 185 -5.46 15.30 10.77
N GLY A 186 -5.30 14.19 11.49
CA GLY A 186 -6.36 13.69 12.36
C GLY A 186 -6.02 12.36 13.02
N ARG A 187 -7.04 11.62 13.45
CA ARG A 187 -6.91 10.25 13.94
C ARG A 187 -7.49 9.30 12.91
N THR A 188 -6.77 8.23 12.60
CA THR A 188 -7.20 7.19 11.67
C THR A 188 -7.19 5.81 12.34
N VAL A 189 -7.58 4.79 11.57
CA VAL A 189 -7.44 3.40 12.00
C VAL A 189 -5.96 3.06 12.11
N ARG A 190 -5.55 2.50 13.25
CA ARG A 190 -4.14 2.16 13.49
C ARG A 190 -3.70 0.99 12.61
N PRO A 191 -2.63 1.13 11.81
CA PRO A 191 -2.11 0.04 11.01
C PRO A 191 -1.52 -1.07 11.91
N MET A 192 -1.66 -2.32 11.47
CA MET A 192 -1.20 -3.49 12.24
C MET A 192 0.28 -3.41 12.60
N ALA A 193 1.10 -2.88 11.70
CA ALA A 193 2.54 -2.75 11.84
C ALA A 193 2.95 -1.93 13.06
N LEU A 194 2.09 -1.02 13.50
CA LEU A 194 2.38 -0.10 14.59
C LEU A 194 1.80 -0.55 15.93
N THR A 195 0.94 -1.56 15.97
CA THR A 195 0.15 -1.92 17.17
C THR A 195 0.96 -2.31 18.41
N ALA A 196 2.24 -2.64 18.25
CA ALA A 196 3.15 -2.88 19.37
C ALA A 196 3.60 -1.59 20.10
N LEU A 197 3.33 -0.41 19.54
CA LEU A 197 3.78 0.88 20.08
C LEU A 197 2.83 1.36 21.18
N GLY A 198 3.39 1.65 22.36
CA GLY A 198 2.62 2.06 23.54
C GLY A 198 2.08 3.50 23.53
N TRP A 199 2.33 4.27 22.48
CA TRP A 199 1.92 5.68 22.36
C TRP A 199 0.81 5.93 21.32
N LEU A 200 0.28 4.88 20.68
CA LEU A 200 -0.67 5.02 19.57
C LEU A 200 -2.03 5.60 19.95
N ASP A 201 -2.48 5.44 21.19
CA ASP A 201 -3.81 5.90 21.61
C ASP A 201 -3.97 7.42 21.48
N ASP A 202 -2.85 8.15 21.63
CA ASP A 202 -2.78 9.60 21.55
C ASP A 202 -2.07 10.11 20.28
N ALA A 203 -1.69 9.21 19.38
CA ALA A 203 -1.02 9.57 18.14
C ALA A 203 -1.93 10.39 17.20
N VAL A 204 -1.28 11.19 16.37
CA VAL A 204 -1.87 11.89 15.23
C VAL A 204 -1.36 11.26 13.94
N ASP A 205 -2.19 11.29 12.91
CA ASP A 205 -1.87 10.81 11.57
C ASP A 205 -1.86 11.99 10.61
N TYR A 206 -0.81 12.04 9.80
CA TYR A 206 -0.65 12.94 8.67
C TYR A 206 -0.82 12.09 7.40
N GLN A 207 -2.03 12.05 6.85
CA GLN A 207 -2.34 11.33 5.63
C GLN A 207 -1.99 12.20 4.42
N LEU A 208 -1.05 11.75 3.61
CA LEU A 208 -0.63 12.34 2.35
C LEU A 208 -1.33 11.60 1.23
N VAL A 209 -2.30 12.25 0.60
CA VAL A 209 -3.23 11.65 -0.35
C VAL A 209 -3.06 12.33 -1.70
N HIS A 210 -2.85 11.53 -2.76
CA HIS A 210 -2.91 12.01 -4.13
C HIS A 210 -4.35 11.94 -4.64
N VAL A 211 -4.93 13.09 -4.99
CA VAL A 211 -6.27 13.20 -5.58
C VAL A 211 -6.10 13.50 -7.08
N PRO A 212 -6.30 12.53 -7.97
CA PRO A 212 -6.20 12.76 -9.40
C PRO A 212 -7.34 13.66 -9.89
N ALA A 213 -7.09 14.45 -10.94
CA ALA A 213 -8.10 15.27 -11.60
C ALA A 213 -9.20 14.42 -12.26
N ASP A 214 -8.83 13.22 -12.70
CA ASP A 214 -9.73 12.18 -13.19
C ASP A 214 -9.83 11.06 -12.15
N GLU A 215 -10.99 10.92 -11.51
CA GLU A 215 -11.24 9.90 -10.48
C GLU A 215 -11.10 8.47 -11.03
N GLU A 216 -11.23 8.26 -12.35
CA GLU A 216 -11.03 6.94 -12.97
C GLU A 216 -9.56 6.52 -13.01
N GLU A 217 -8.61 7.45 -12.79
CA GLU A 217 -7.17 7.16 -12.86
C GLU A 217 -6.74 6.09 -11.84
N ASP A 218 -7.33 6.10 -10.64
CA ASP A 218 -7.01 5.12 -9.60
C ASP A 218 -7.50 3.71 -9.94
N ALA A 219 -8.46 3.59 -10.86
CA ALA A 219 -8.97 2.32 -11.36
C ALA A 219 -8.09 1.71 -12.47
N ILE A 220 -7.07 2.43 -12.95
CA ILE A 220 -6.20 1.95 -14.03
C ILE A 220 -5.30 0.82 -13.55
N GLU A 221 -5.46 -0.37 -14.14
CA GLU A 221 -4.58 -1.52 -13.93
C GLU A 221 -3.19 -1.29 -14.55
N VAL A 222 -3.16 -0.89 -15.82
CA VAL A 222 -1.92 -0.72 -16.61
C VAL A 222 -1.85 0.71 -17.13
N PRO A 223 -1.09 1.61 -16.46
CA PRO A 223 -0.97 2.99 -16.88
C PRO A 223 -0.20 3.13 -18.19
N ASP A 224 -0.53 4.18 -18.96
CA ASP A 224 0.35 4.65 -20.02
C ASP A 224 1.56 5.41 -19.45
N LEU A 225 2.47 5.85 -20.33
CA LEU A 225 3.70 6.52 -19.90
C LEU A 225 3.44 7.86 -19.19
N ASP A 226 2.44 8.62 -19.65
CA ASP A 226 2.13 9.94 -19.09
C ASP A 226 1.50 9.79 -17.70
N THR A 227 0.62 8.82 -17.52
CA THR A 227 0.01 8.46 -16.23
C THR A 227 1.05 7.92 -15.27
N SER A 228 1.93 7.04 -15.74
CA SER A 228 3.05 6.52 -14.93
C SER A 228 3.97 7.64 -14.43
N ALA A 229 4.26 8.63 -15.29
CA ALA A 229 5.09 9.77 -14.92
C ALA A 229 4.41 10.68 -13.88
N ARG A 230 3.10 10.91 -14.00
CA ARG A 230 2.32 11.63 -12.98
C ARG A 230 2.34 10.90 -11.64
N TRP A 231 2.12 9.59 -11.64
CA TRP A 231 2.15 8.77 -10.44
C TRP A 231 3.51 8.82 -9.73
N GLU A 232 4.60 8.71 -10.49
CA GLU A 232 5.94 8.80 -9.95
C GLU A 232 6.24 10.19 -9.35
N GLU A 233 5.85 11.26 -10.03
CA GLU A 233 6.04 12.63 -9.54
C GLU A 233 5.26 12.87 -8.23
N ALA A 234 3.98 12.43 -8.18
CA ALA A 234 3.17 12.51 -6.98
C ALA A 234 3.79 11.71 -5.82
N TYR A 235 4.24 10.48 -6.09
CA TYR A 235 4.90 9.64 -5.08
C TYR A 235 6.16 10.29 -4.51
N ARG A 236 7.03 10.87 -5.36
CA ARG A 236 8.25 11.57 -4.92
C ARG A 236 7.94 12.83 -4.09
N ARG A 237 6.88 13.57 -4.44
CA ARG A 237 6.43 14.74 -3.64
C ARG A 237 5.92 14.31 -2.28
N ILE A 238 5.03 13.33 -2.24
CA ILE A 238 4.52 12.72 -1.01
C ILE A 238 5.69 12.21 -0.15
N GLY A 239 6.67 11.55 -0.75
CA GLY A 239 7.88 11.07 -0.06
C GLY A 239 8.67 12.18 0.63
N ARG A 240 8.95 13.28 -0.08
CA ARG A 240 9.65 14.45 0.50
C ARG A 240 8.89 15.09 1.66
N ILE A 241 7.56 15.15 1.58
CA ILE A 241 6.74 15.67 2.66
C ILE A 241 6.75 14.71 3.86
N ALA A 242 6.63 13.40 3.62
CA ALA A 242 6.70 12.39 4.66
C ALA A 242 8.04 12.42 5.40
N GLU A 243 9.15 12.56 4.69
CA GLU A 243 10.49 12.73 5.25
C GLU A 243 10.56 13.98 6.15
N ALA A 244 10.15 15.15 5.65
CA ALA A 244 10.15 16.39 6.43
C ALA A 244 9.26 16.32 7.69
N LEU A 245 8.12 15.62 7.60
CA LEU A 245 7.26 15.35 8.75
C LEU A 245 7.98 14.45 9.76
N VAL A 246 8.55 13.31 9.35
CA VAL A 246 9.26 12.41 10.24
C VAL A 246 10.46 13.11 10.91
N GLU A 247 11.21 13.93 10.19
CA GLU A 247 12.30 14.72 10.77
C GLU A 247 11.82 15.72 11.84
N THR A 248 10.62 16.28 11.65
CA THR A 248 10.07 17.33 12.53
C THR A 248 9.32 16.77 13.73
N VAL A 249 8.48 15.76 13.52
CA VAL A 249 7.55 15.22 14.52
C VAL A 249 7.85 13.78 14.93
N GLY A 250 8.83 13.13 14.31
CA GLY A 250 9.10 11.70 14.50
C GLY A 250 7.93 10.82 14.05
N GLY A 251 8.01 9.54 14.39
CA GLY A 251 6.95 8.57 14.09
C GLY A 251 7.37 7.58 13.01
N TYR A 252 6.37 6.94 12.40
CA TYR A 252 6.55 5.90 11.39
C TYR A 252 5.68 6.17 10.17
N VAL A 253 6.18 5.80 9.01
CA VAL A 253 5.44 5.92 7.74
C VAL A 253 4.87 4.56 7.34
N THR A 254 3.62 4.56 6.92
CA THR A 254 2.94 3.39 6.35
C THR A 254 2.26 3.76 5.04
N ASP A 255 2.17 2.80 4.12
CA ASP A 255 1.31 2.93 2.94
C ASP A 255 -0.10 2.38 3.20
N PRO A 256 -1.07 2.57 2.28
CA PRO A 256 -2.42 2.03 2.41
C PRO A 256 -2.51 0.50 2.53
N ASP A 257 -1.50 -0.23 2.03
CA ASP A 257 -1.43 -1.69 2.18
C ASP A 257 -0.97 -2.11 3.60
N GLY A 258 -0.63 -1.14 4.46
CA GLY A 258 -0.25 -1.36 5.85
C GLY A 258 1.23 -1.71 6.04
N PHE A 259 2.06 -1.54 5.02
CA PHE A 259 3.48 -1.79 5.10
C PHE A 259 4.23 -0.56 5.59
N LEU A 260 5.21 -0.79 6.48
CA LEU A 260 6.18 0.24 6.84
C LEU A 260 6.96 0.70 5.61
N VAL A 261 7.26 1.99 5.59
CA VAL A 261 8.09 2.65 4.59
C VAL A 261 9.21 3.35 5.33
N ASP A 262 10.46 3.12 4.90
CA ASP A 262 11.55 4.00 5.31
C ASP A 262 11.47 5.27 4.45
N PRO A 263 11.33 6.48 5.03
CA PRO A 263 11.35 7.71 4.26
C PRO A 263 12.59 7.87 3.39
N ALA A 264 13.74 7.29 3.78
CA ALA A 264 14.95 7.31 2.99
C ALA A 264 14.84 6.53 1.67
N ASP A 265 13.90 5.59 1.56
CA ASP A 265 13.64 4.83 0.34
C ASP A 265 12.70 5.59 -0.63
N LEU A 266 12.24 6.79 -0.26
CA LEU A 266 11.29 7.60 -1.03
C LEU A 266 11.93 8.71 -1.87
N GLY A 267 13.26 8.87 -1.79
CA GLY A 267 14.07 9.93 -2.42
C GLY A 267 14.81 9.53 -3.68
#